data_AF-A0A969PWV0-F1
#
_entry.id   AF-A0A969PWV0-F1
#
_cell.length_a   1.000
_cell.length_b   1.000
_cell.length_c   1.000
_cell.angle_alpha   90.00
_cell.angle_beta   90.00
_cell.angle_gamma   90.00
#
_symmetry.space_group_name_H-M   'P 1'
#
loop_
_entity.id
_entity.type
_entity.pdbx_description
1 polymer ?
#
loop_
_entity_poly.entity_id
_entity_poly.type
_entity_poly.pdbx_seq_one_letter_code
_entity_poly.pdbx_strand_id
1 'polypeptide(L)'
;MPTYINIEPALLRWQAKYNRRLTYDELAEMAGISIAALYRMKSGDMIAPDLRKINQLCKILECDPGEIIVREQTAQTNPVTQLEVERREILNEITRKTTRKRSSV
;
A
#
# COMPACT_ATOMS: atom_id res chain seq x y z
N MET A 1 -2.57 -13.44 -3.07
CA MET A 1 -2.68 -11.97 -2.93
C MET A 1 -1.32 -11.37 -3.28
N PRO A 2 -1.16 -10.76 -4.47
CA PRO A 2 0.09 -10.13 -4.84
C PRO A 2 0.38 -8.98 -3.88
N THR A 3 1.59 -9.02 -3.32
CA THR A 3 2.11 -8.02 -2.39
C THR A 3 3.45 -7.59 -2.99
N TYR A 4 3.60 -6.31 -3.28
CA TYR A 4 4.86 -5.78 -3.83
C TYR A 4 5.55 -4.88 -2.80
N ILE A 5 6.84 -4.64 -3.00
CA ILE A 5 7.64 -3.82 -2.08
C ILE A 5 7.86 -2.45 -2.71
N ASN A 6 7.25 -1.42 -2.13
CA ASN A 6 7.46 -0.03 -2.52
C ASN A 6 8.47 0.66 -1.60
N ILE A 7 9.72 0.70 -2.05
CA ILE A 7 10.84 1.27 -1.30
C ILE A 7 10.94 2.79 -1.50
N GLU A 8 10.29 3.32 -2.53
CA GLU A 8 10.43 4.72 -2.96
C GLU A 8 10.14 5.73 -1.84
N PRO A 9 9.03 5.61 -1.07
CA PRO A 9 8.72 6.57 -0.02
C PRO A 9 9.80 6.59 1.08
N ALA A 10 10.30 5.42 1.48
CA ALA A 10 11.33 5.32 2.51
C ALA A 10 12.68 5.88 2.01
N LEU A 11 13.04 5.58 0.77
CA LEU A 11 14.25 6.11 0.13
C LEU A 11 14.22 7.65 0.06
N LEU A 12 13.11 8.23 -0.39
CA LEU A 12 12.96 9.68 -0.50
C LEU A 12 13.07 10.38 0.86
N ARG A 13 12.45 9.82 1.91
CA ARG A 13 12.58 10.36 3.27
C ARG A 13 14.01 10.31 3.77
N TRP A 14 14.70 9.18 3.56
CA TRP A 14 16.10 9.04 3.91
C TRP A 14 16.96 10.10 3.18
N GLN A 15 16.79 10.24 1.87
CA GLN A 15 17.54 11.22 1.09
C GLN A 15 17.30 12.66 1.56
N ALA A 16 16.06 13.01 1.90
CA ALA A 16 15.73 14.31 2.45
C ALA A 16 16.38 14.54 3.83
N LYS A 17 16.40 13.52 4.70
CA LYS A 17 17.03 13.58 6.03
C LYS A 17 18.54 13.81 5.94
N TYR A 18 19.22 13.14 5.02
CA TYR A 18 20.68 13.18 4.88
C TYR A 18 21.19 14.19 3.85
N ASN A 19 20.29 14.88 3.14
CA ASN A 19 20.59 15.77 2.02
C ASN A 19 21.58 15.14 1.01
N ARG A 20 21.39 13.85 0.73
CA ARG A 20 22.27 13.04 -0.12
C ARG A 20 21.44 12.21 -1.10
N ARG A 21 21.96 12.03 -2.31
CA ARG A 21 21.42 11.04 -3.25
C ARG A 21 21.94 9.65 -2.91
N LEU A 22 21.01 8.70 -2.81
CA LEU A 22 21.32 7.29 -2.65
C LEU A 22 20.77 6.51 -3.84
N THR A 23 21.65 5.84 -4.56
CA THR A 23 21.30 5.00 -5.71
C THR A 23 20.84 3.61 -5.25
N TYR A 24 20.13 2.90 -6.12
CA TYR A 24 19.73 1.52 -5.82
C TYR A 24 20.92 0.56 -5.72
N ASP A 25 22.00 0.81 -6.47
CA ASP A 25 23.24 0.03 -6.39
C ASP A 25 23.90 0.19 -5.01
N GLU A 26 24.08 1.44 -4.54
CA GLU A 26 24.59 1.73 -3.20
C GLU A 26 23.68 1.14 -2.11
N LEU A 27 22.36 1.27 -2.26
CA LEU A 27 21.40 0.71 -1.31
C LEU A 27 21.49 -0.82 -1.24
N ALA A 28 21.59 -1.49 -2.38
CA ALA A 28 21.73 -2.94 -2.45
C ALA A 28 23.04 -3.41 -1.80
N GLU A 29 24.14 -2.72 -2.08
CA GLU A 29 25.45 -3.00 -1.49
C GLU A 29 25.43 -2.83 0.03
N MET A 30 24.92 -1.71 0.54
CA MET A 30 24.81 -1.48 1.99
C MET A 30 23.89 -2.50 2.66
N ALA A 31 22.82 -2.92 1.99
CA ALA A 31 21.87 -3.91 2.52
C ALA A 31 22.42 -5.34 2.46
N GLY A 32 23.52 -5.57 1.75
CA GLY A 32 24.07 -6.90 1.53
C GLY A 32 23.15 -7.79 0.67
N ILE A 33 22.42 -7.19 -0.28
CA ILE A 33 21.56 -7.91 -1.23
C ILE A 33 22.01 -7.65 -2.66
N SER A 34 21.73 -8.58 -3.57
CA SER A 34 22.01 -8.33 -4.99
C SER A 34 21.07 -7.27 -5.55
N ILE A 35 21.59 -6.43 -6.44
CA ILE A 35 20.78 -5.43 -7.17
C ILE A 35 19.60 -6.07 -7.92
N ALA A 36 19.80 -7.27 -8.48
CA ALA A 36 18.73 -8.04 -9.13
C ALA A 36 17.64 -8.51 -8.14
N ALA A 37 17.98 -8.78 -6.88
CA ALA A 37 16.99 -9.06 -5.86
C ALA A 37 16.19 -7.79 -5.53
N LEU A 38 16.86 -6.65 -5.35
CA LEU A 38 16.22 -5.35 -5.10
C LEU A 38 15.22 -4.99 -6.21
N TYR A 39 15.61 -5.09 -7.48
CA TYR A 39 14.72 -4.81 -8.61
C TYR A 39 13.51 -5.74 -8.65
N ARG A 40 13.69 -7.04 -8.40
CA ARG A 40 12.55 -7.98 -8.31
C ARG A 40 11.60 -7.66 -7.16
N MET A 41 12.10 -7.10 -6.05
CA MET A 41 11.23 -6.63 -4.96
C MET A 41 10.40 -5.44 -5.39
N LYS A 42 11.03 -4.49 -6.09
CA LYS A 42 10.39 -3.24 -6.56
C LYS A 42 9.38 -3.49 -7.68
N SER A 43 9.68 -4.39 -8.63
CA SER A 43 8.82 -4.64 -9.79
C SER A 43 7.55 -5.42 -9.47
N GLY A 44 7.47 -6.05 -8.29
CA GLY A 44 6.34 -6.91 -7.93
C GLY A 44 6.42 -8.32 -8.52
N ASP A 45 7.46 -8.64 -9.31
CA ASP A 45 7.67 -9.97 -9.89
C ASP A 45 8.10 -11.01 -8.85
N MET A 46 8.42 -10.58 -7.63
CA MET A 46 8.85 -11.47 -6.57
C MET A 46 7.64 -12.05 -5.81
N ILE A 47 7.38 -13.32 -6.05
CA ILE A 47 6.27 -14.10 -5.46
C ILE A 47 6.31 -14.10 -3.92
N ALA A 48 7.50 -14.11 -3.32
CA ALA A 48 7.69 -14.14 -1.87
C ALA A 48 8.97 -13.39 -1.45
N PRO A 49 8.86 -12.11 -1.06
CA PRO A 49 9.95 -11.38 -0.45
C PRO A 49 10.45 -12.03 0.83
N ASP A 50 11.76 -12.24 0.95
CA ASP A 50 12.38 -12.65 2.20
C ASP A 50 12.33 -11.48 3.19
N LEU A 51 11.60 -11.66 4.30
CA LEU A 51 11.49 -10.69 5.39
C LEU A 51 12.86 -10.27 5.94
N ARG A 52 13.88 -11.14 5.89
CA ARG A 52 15.23 -10.79 6.34
C ARG A 52 15.84 -9.70 5.46
N LYS A 53 15.64 -9.76 4.15
CA LYS A 53 16.13 -8.76 3.19
C LYS A 53 15.36 -7.45 3.30
N ILE A 54 14.04 -7.54 3.51
CA ILE A 54 13.22 -6.38 3.84
C ILE A 54 13.74 -5.68 5.10
N ASN A 55 14.01 -6.45 6.16
CA ASN A 55 14.55 -5.90 7.40
C ASN A 55 15.94 -5.26 7.20
N GLN A 56 16.78 -5.79 6.31
CA GLN A 56 18.07 -5.16 5.98
C GLN A 56 17.89 -3.81 5.28
N LEU A 57 16.97 -3.72 4.32
CA LEU A 57 16.62 -2.45 3.66
C LEU A 57 16.08 -1.44 4.68
N CYS A 58 15.16 -1.87 5.53
CA CYS A 58 14.56 -1.06 6.59
C CYS A 58 15.58 -0.52 7.60
N LYS A 59 16.62 -1.28 7.93
CA LYS A 59 17.71 -0.81 8.81
C LYS A 59 18.49 0.37 8.23
N ILE A 60 18.65 0.41 6.91
CA ILE A 60 19.38 1.48 6.22
C ILE A 60 18.47 2.67 6.00
N LEU A 61 17.26 2.41 5.52
CA LEU A 61 16.27 3.43 5.19
C LEU A 61 15.51 3.98 6.40
N GLU A 62 15.80 3.46 7.58
CA GLU A 62 15.17 3.85 8.84
C GLU A 62 13.63 3.81 8.77
N CYS A 63 13.09 2.71 8.28
CA CYS A 63 11.64 2.52 8.14
C CYS A 63 11.21 1.17 8.71
N ASP A 64 9.90 1.02 8.96
CA ASP A 64 9.34 -0.27 9.33
C ASP A 64 8.96 -1.10 8.10
N PRO A 65 9.07 -2.45 8.16
CA PRO A 65 8.67 -3.32 7.06
C PRO A 65 7.23 -3.09 6.57
N GLY A 66 6.31 -2.78 7.50
CA GLY A 66 4.91 -2.51 7.18
C GLY A 66 4.70 -1.27 6.33
N GLU A 67 5.65 -0.33 6.29
CA GLU A 67 5.55 0.89 5.48
C GLU A 67 5.84 0.65 4.00
N ILE A 68 6.69 -0.33 3.68
CA ILE A 68 7.12 -0.60 2.30
C ILE A 68 6.41 -1.80 1.69
N ILE A 69 5.72 -2.62 2.49
CA ILE A 69 4.92 -3.74 2.01
C ILE A 69 3.55 -3.22 1.55
N VAL A 70 3.29 -3.28 0.24
CA VAL A 70 2.04 -2.79 -0.34
C VAL A 70 1.19 -3.95 -0.85
N ARG A 71 -0.10 -3.93 -0.49
CA ARG A 71 -1.09 -4.86 -1.02
C ARG A 71 -1.68 -4.29 -2.30
N GLU A 72 -1.70 -5.08 -3.36
CA GLU A 72 -2.55 -4.75 -4.50
C GLU A 72 -4.01 -4.84 -4.08
N GLN A 73 -4.81 -3.84 -4.47
CA GLN A 73 -6.24 -3.88 -4.27
C GLN A 73 -6.82 -4.96 -5.18
N THR A 74 -7.13 -6.13 -4.61
CA THR A 74 -7.76 -7.23 -5.35
C THR A 74 -9.25 -7.00 -5.59
N ALA A 75 -9.84 -5.99 -4.92
CA ALA A 75 -11.20 -5.58 -5.18
C ALA A 75 -11.21 -4.69 -6.43
N GLN A 76 -11.59 -5.25 -7.57
CA GLN A 76 -12.24 -4.45 -8.60
C GLN A 76 -13.52 -3.94 -7.94
N THR A 77 -13.55 -2.68 -7.52
CA THR A 77 -14.81 -2.04 -7.16
C THR A 77 -15.59 -1.97 -8.47
N ASN A 78 -16.42 -2.99 -8.74
CA ASN A 78 -17.26 -2.97 -9.92
C ASN A 78 -18.11 -1.70 -9.81
N PRO A 79 -18.22 -0.88 -10.88
CA PRO A 79 -19.05 0.32 -10.84
C PRO A 79 -20.50 -0.01 -10.46
N VAL A 80 -20.96 -1.21 -10.81
CA VAL A 80 -22.25 -1.79 -10.39
C VAL A 80 -22.36 -1.87 -8.87
N THR A 81 -21.32 -2.34 -8.18
CA THR A 81 -21.31 -2.48 -6.71
C THR A 81 -21.34 -1.11 -6.03
N GLN A 82 -20.69 -0.08 -6.60
CA GLN A 82 -20.75 1.29 -6.06
C GLN A 82 -22.17 1.86 -6.18
N LEU A 83 -22.78 1.72 -7.37
CA LEU A 83 -24.13 2.19 -7.63
C LEU A 83 -25.18 1.45 -6.78
N GLU A 84 -24.99 0.17 -6.51
CA GLU A 84 -25.85 -0.61 -5.61
C GLU A 84 -25.77 -0.15 -4.15
N VAL A 85 -24.56 0.18 -3.68
CA VAL A 85 -24.36 0.73 -2.33
C VAL A 85 -25.05 2.10 -2.20
N GLU A 86 -24.84 3.01 -3.16
CA GLU A 86 -25.50 4.32 -3.18
C GLU A 86 -27.03 4.20 -3.24
N ARG A 87 -27.54 3.33 -4.12
CA ARG A 87 -28.99 3.07 -4.22
C ARG A 87 -29.57 2.60 -2.89
N ARG A 88 -28.86 1.71 -2.19
CA ARG A 88 -29.31 1.17 -0.90
C ARG A 88 -29.32 2.23 0.20
N GLU A 89 -28.36 3.13 0.22
CA GLU A 89 -28.31 4.25 1.18
C GLU A 89 -29.47 5.23 0.96
N ILE A 90 -29.74 5.61 -0.29
CA ILE A 90 -30.88 6.47 -0.65
C ILE A 90 -32.20 5.85 -0.19
N LEU A 91 -32.41 4.56 -0.46
CA LEU A 91 -33.63 3.84 -0.05
C LEU A 91 -33.79 3.84 1.48
N ASN A 92 -32.71 3.55 2.22
CA ASN A 92 -32.73 3.56 3.68
C ASN A 92 -33.07 4.94 4.25
N GLU A 93 -32.55 6.02 3.66
CA GLU A 93 -32.85 7.38 4.09
C GLU A 93 -34.33 7.73 3.86
N ILE A 94 -34.88 7.35 2.70
CA ILE A 94 -36.30 7.54 2.38
C ILE A 94 -37.19 6.74 3.36
N THR A 95 -36.83 5.49 3.67
CA THR A 95 -37.56 4.67 4.64
C THR A 95 -37.53 5.29 6.04
N ARG A 96 -36.38 5.82 6.49
CA ARG A 96 -36.28 6.51 7.79
C ARG A 96 -37.16 7.77 7.83
N LYS A 97 -37.18 8.56 6.76
CA LYS A 97 -38.01 9.78 6.66
C LYS A 97 -39.51 9.47 6.65
N THR A 98 -39.92 8.45 5.91
CA THR A 98 -41.35 8.05 5.83
C THR A 98 -41.85 7.44 7.13
N THR A 99 -41.03 6.68 7.86
CA THR A 99 -41.39 6.13 9.18
C THR A 99 -41.56 7.22 10.24
N ARG A 100 -40.70 8.25 10.25
CA ARG A 100 -40.82 9.40 11.17
C ARG A 100 -42.09 10.23 10.94
N LYS A 101 -42.52 10.37 9.69
CA LYS A 101 -43.71 11.16 9.31
C LYS A 101 -45.04 10.45 9.60
N ARG A 102 -45.05 9.12 9.70
CA ARG A 102 -46.23 8.30 10.08
C ARG A 102 -46.45 8.20 11.59
N SER A 103 -45.44 8.45 12.42
CA SER A 103 -45.56 8.39 13.89
C SER A 103 -45.99 9.73 14.52
N SER A 104 -46.24 10.76 13.71
CA SER A 104 -46.64 12.11 14.14
C SER A 104 -48.06 12.50 13.68
N VAL A 105 -48.91 11.51 13.36
CA VAL A 105 -50.34 11.66 13.05
C VAL A 105 -51.13 10.73 13.95
#